data_AF-A0A1I0EJQ5-F1
#
_entry.id   AF-A0A1I0EJQ5-F1
#
_cell.length_a   1.000
_cell.length_b   1.000
_cell.length_c   1.000
_cell.angle_alpha   90.00
_cell.angle_beta   90.00
_cell.angle_gamma   90.00
#
_symmetry.space_group_name_H-M   'P 1'
#
loop_
_entity.id
_entity.type
_entity.pdbx_description
1 polymer ?
#
loop_
_entity_poly.entity_id
_entity_poly.type
_entity_poly.pdbx_seq_one_letter_code
_entity_poly.pdbx_strand_id
1 'polypeptide(L)'
;MVKKLLCLCFSGMLIFISSGLKAQSDTGFEKYHTNREVQQMLNEFSSGNAKLHNIAESPGGEPITVLEIGANLSDVPAIFVGANFEGNVPLATEGALYLAKLLMDSTAYTKNVKWYIMPQPNPDASAVYFSALKTGQATNLFKINNDGDEATNEDGPDDLNGDGLITQMRIKSIEGSYIVSKEDARLMKKADKKEGERGAYKVLTEGFDNDKDGLYNEDGTGGINVGIAFPHLFPYENKEAGLFAGQTPEVYGILRFIFDRPEISMVYTLGTSNFCLVPPKGGRKGDANLDKLKIPRRYASMLNADANKTYTMNEAIELFKAVVSPGTEVTASLVASCLSLGPATNPLEDDLVFYEKYAEAYKKYLKAKDFSTETLDPVPAKDGSFELWAYYHLGVPSFSMQLFSVPKVKEEAKKEEDKDASDDKKKKEEKPDKKDELSEKDKTLLAYSDAELDGAGFVAWTKVDHPDFDEVEVGGYAPYLETTPKADKIEPLLATQLPWLLQLSNELPEFAIADKKVTDMGGGIFKLELYVANNGALPSPISMGQRNGQPAPVILTLDGDMELLEGKLRTPVGAIGANQVKKYAWLLKASKNTSITAGIESAVFTDVVEQIKIGG
;
A
#
# COMPACT_ATOMS: atom_id res chain seq x y z
N MET A 1 15.80 85.43 -39.82
CA MET A 1 14.48 85.39 -40.48
C MET A 1 14.47 84.06 -41.23
N VAL A 2 13.83 82.99 -40.79
CA VAL A 2 12.38 82.83 -40.56
C VAL A 2 12.15 81.99 -39.30
N LYS A 3 11.15 82.43 -38.53
CA LYS A 3 10.68 81.86 -37.26
C LYS A 3 9.45 80.97 -37.54
N LYS A 4 9.29 79.93 -36.71
CA LYS A 4 8.02 79.26 -36.30
C LYS A 4 7.34 78.27 -37.27
N LEU A 5 7.39 76.99 -36.88
CA LEU A 5 6.21 76.11 -36.69
C LEU A 5 6.63 74.96 -35.74
N LEU A 6 6.25 75.04 -34.46
CA LEU A 6 5.41 74.07 -33.71
C LEU A 6 5.86 72.60 -33.83
N CYS A 7 6.47 71.99 -32.80
CA CYS A 7 5.88 71.46 -31.55
C CYS A 7 5.09 70.14 -31.72
N LEU A 8 5.32 69.21 -30.76
CA LEU A 8 4.66 67.91 -30.49
C LEU A 8 5.06 66.77 -31.45
N CYS A 9 5.53 65.59 -31.06
CA CYS A 9 5.57 64.85 -29.80
C CYS A 9 6.79 63.89 -29.83
N PHE A 10 7.69 63.92 -28.86
CA PHE A 10 8.59 62.80 -28.56
C PHE A 10 8.92 62.80 -27.07
N SER A 11 7.97 62.34 -26.27
CA SER A 11 8.22 61.83 -24.93
C SER A 11 7.36 60.57 -24.78
N GLY A 12 7.82 59.51 -25.44
CA GLY A 12 7.29 58.16 -25.30
C GLY A 12 8.06 57.45 -24.20
N MET A 13 7.47 57.46 -23.02
CA MET A 13 7.85 56.76 -21.81
C MET A 13 8.05 55.26 -22.11
N LEU A 14 9.29 54.77 -22.01
CA LEU A 14 9.63 53.34 -21.98
C LEU A 14 9.24 52.80 -20.60
N ILE A 15 7.96 52.52 -20.41
CA ILE A 15 7.49 51.67 -19.32
C ILE A 15 7.76 50.23 -19.75
N PHE A 16 8.86 49.65 -19.26
CA PHE A 16 9.00 48.20 -19.21
C PHE A 16 7.92 47.67 -18.26
N ILE A 17 6.77 47.28 -18.82
CA ILE A 17 5.84 46.40 -18.13
C ILE A 17 6.53 45.03 -18.14
N SER A 18 7.23 44.72 -17.04
CA SER A 18 7.58 43.35 -16.69
C SER A 18 6.27 42.63 -16.37
N SER A 19 5.57 42.18 -17.42
CA SER A 19 4.50 41.21 -17.30
C SER A 19 5.13 39.92 -16.79
N GLY A 20 5.10 39.73 -15.47
CA GLY A 20 5.35 38.42 -14.88
C GLY A 20 4.27 37.48 -15.43
N LEU A 21 4.60 36.74 -16.50
CA LEU A 21 3.92 35.50 -16.82
C LEU A 21 4.20 34.57 -15.64
N LYS A 22 3.35 34.65 -14.60
CA LYS A 22 3.11 33.46 -13.79
C LYS A 22 2.52 32.47 -14.79
N ALA A 23 3.27 31.42 -15.12
CA ALA A 23 2.66 30.21 -15.65
C ALA A 23 1.51 29.89 -14.70
N GLN A 24 0.30 29.85 -15.21
CA GLN A 24 -0.86 29.42 -14.43
C GLN A 24 -0.57 27.97 -14.06
N SER A 25 -0.24 27.71 -12.80
CA SER A 25 -0.10 26.35 -12.31
C SER A 25 -1.47 25.71 -12.44
N ASP A 26 -1.57 24.72 -13.31
CA ASP A 26 -2.77 23.91 -13.42
C ASP A 26 -2.76 22.97 -12.21
N THR A 27 -3.54 23.31 -11.18
CA THR A 27 -3.80 22.46 -10.02
C THR A 27 -5.05 21.60 -10.24
N GLY A 28 -5.52 21.48 -11.48
CA GLY A 28 -6.63 20.64 -11.89
C GLY A 28 -6.24 19.17 -11.94
N PHE A 29 -7.25 18.29 -12.02
CA PHE A 29 -7.07 16.84 -12.14
C PHE A 29 -7.65 16.33 -13.47
N GLU A 30 -7.46 17.13 -14.53
CA GLU A 30 -7.95 16.85 -15.89
C GLU A 30 -6.93 16.08 -16.75
N LYS A 31 -5.71 15.86 -16.23
CA LYS A 31 -4.61 15.16 -16.88
C LYS A 31 -3.72 14.45 -15.85
N TYR A 32 -2.84 13.59 -16.35
CA TYR A 32 -1.73 13.05 -15.56
C TYR A 32 -0.56 14.03 -15.52
N HIS A 33 0.08 14.16 -14.36
CA HIS A 33 1.16 15.11 -14.11
C HIS A 33 2.54 14.46 -14.22
N THR A 34 3.44 15.14 -14.95
CA THR A 34 4.87 14.78 -14.98
C THR A 34 5.50 14.95 -13.60
N ASN A 35 6.64 14.31 -13.30
CA ASN A 35 7.32 14.51 -12.02
C ASN A 35 7.57 16.00 -11.72
N ARG A 36 8.02 16.77 -12.72
CA ARG A 36 8.21 18.21 -12.58
C ARG A 36 6.94 18.93 -12.11
N GLU A 37 5.77 18.58 -12.65
CA GLU A 37 4.49 19.19 -12.28
C GLU A 37 4.05 18.72 -10.88
N VAL A 38 4.24 17.43 -10.55
CA VAL A 38 4.03 16.89 -9.21
C VAL A 38 4.86 17.69 -8.18
N GLN A 39 6.15 17.90 -8.45
CA GLN A 39 7.04 18.68 -7.59
C GLN A 39 6.60 20.14 -7.46
N GLN A 40 6.10 20.75 -8.54
CA GLN A 40 5.54 22.11 -8.50
C GLN A 40 4.30 22.18 -7.60
N MET A 41 3.35 21.26 -7.74
CA MET A 41 2.15 21.18 -6.91
C MET A 41 2.49 20.98 -5.43
N LEU A 42 3.44 20.08 -5.13
CA LEU A 42 3.88 19.85 -3.74
C LEU A 42 4.54 21.08 -3.12
N ASN A 43 5.33 21.83 -3.89
CA ASN A 43 5.89 23.10 -3.44
C ASN A 43 4.79 24.14 -3.18
N GLU A 44 3.76 24.21 -4.02
CA GLU A 44 2.62 25.10 -3.80
C GLU A 44 1.82 24.72 -2.55
N PHE A 45 1.64 23.43 -2.30
CA PHE A 45 0.99 22.92 -1.09
C PHE A 45 1.82 23.14 0.18
N SER A 46 3.14 23.34 0.08
CA SER A 46 4.06 23.52 1.22
C SER A 46 3.98 24.88 1.92
N SER A 47 2.77 25.43 2.06
CA SER A 47 2.49 26.70 2.72
C SER A 47 1.77 26.52 4.07
N GLY A 48 1.83 27.53 4.94
CA GLY A 48 1.12 27.52 6.22
C GLY A 48 1.63 26.45 7.19
N ASN A 49 0.78 25.45 7.49
CA ASN A 49 1.09 24.34 8.39
C ASN A 49 1.65 23.10 7.65
N ALA A 50 1.99 23.24 6.37
CA ALA A 50 2.58 22.17 5.58
C ALA A 50 4.08 22.43 5.32
N LYS A 51 4.86 21.35 5.23
CA LYS A 51 6.31 21.38 4.98
C LYS A 51 6.68 20.28 4.00
N LEU A 52 7.47 20.63 2.99
CA LEU A 52 8.02 19.66 2.04
C LEU A 52 9.37 19.13 2.54
N HIS A 53 9.54 17.81 2.53
CA HIS A 53 10.80 17.13 2.84
C HIS A 53 11.34 16.47 1.59
N ASN A 54 12.60 16.72 1.24
CA ASN A 54 13.31 15.89 0.27
C ASN A 54 13.99 14.74 1.01
N ILE A 55 13.67 13.50 0.67
CA ILE A 55 14.10 12.31 1.42
C ILE A 55 15.16 11.49 0.67
N ALA A 56 15.22 11.63 -0.65
CA ALA A 56 16.15 10.93 -1.53
C ALA A 56 16.20 11.60 -2.91
N GLU A 57 17.20 11.23 -3.70
CA GLU A 57 17.27 11.48 -5.13
C GLU A 57 17.26 10.12 -5.83
N SER A 58 16.44 9.97 -6.87
CA SER A 58 16.42 8.74 -7.67
C SER A 58 17.75 8.58 -8.43
N PRO A 59 18.09 7.36 -8.89
CA PRO A 59 19.23 7.15 -9.79
C PRO A 59 19.17 8.00 -11.07
N GLY A 60 17.97 8.33 -11.55
CA GLY A 60 17.73 9.27 -12.64
C GLY A 60 17.95 10.75 -12.32
N GLY A 61 18.20 11.09 -11.05
CA GLY A 61 18.46 12.46 -10.59
C GLY A 61 17.20 13.25 -10.20
N GLU A 62 16.05 12.59 -10.06
CA GLU A 62 14.78 13.23 -9.69
C GLU A 62 14.57 13.22 -8.17
N PRO A 63 14.05 14.31 -7.57
CA PRO A 63 13.86 14.38 -6.14
C PRO A 63 12.67 13.53 -5.69
N ILE A 64 12.79 12.94 -4.50
CA ILE A 64 11.72 12.18 -3.86
C ILE A 64 11.31 12.92 -2.61
N THR A 65 10.06 13.36 -2.62
CA THR A 65 9.56 14.30 -1.63
C THR A 65 8.35 13.80 -0.89
N VAL A 66 8.27 14.17 0.39
CA VAL A 66 7.13 13.92 1.26
C VAL A 66 6.59 15.25 1.75
N LEU A 67 5.30 15.49 1.53
CA LEU A 67 4.58 16.64 2.09
C LEU A 67 4.07 16.28 3.49
N GLU A 68 4.61 16.94 4.51
CA GLU A 68 4.06 16.92 5.87
C GLU A 68 2.97 17.98 5.99
N ILE A 69 1.74 17.59 6.34
CA ILE A 69 0.63 18.49 6.67
C ILE A 69 0.36 18.36 8.18
N GLY A 70 0.28 19.49 8.87
CA GLY A 70 0.22 19.53 10.34
C GLY A 70 1.60 19.67 11.00
N ALA A 71 2.57 20.28 10.33
CA ALA A 71 3.96 20.42 10.79
C ALA A 71 4.10 21.24 12.10
N ASN A 72 3.08 22.01 12.46
CA ASN A 72 3.01 22.76 13.72
C ASN A 72 2.53 21.92 14.91
N LEU A 73 2.04 20.70 14.67
CA LEU A 73 1.59 19.80 15.72
C LEU A 73 2.78 19.07 16.36
N SER A 74 2.70 18.84 17.67
CA SER A 74 3.56 17.93 18.42
C SER A 74 2.69 16.91 19.13
N ASP A 75 3.25 15.75 19.46
CA ASP A 75 2.61 14.75 20.33
C ASP A 75 1.22 14.34 19.80
N VAL A 76 1.13 14.07 18.50
CA VAL A 76 -0.08 13.60 17.81
C VAL A 76 0.25 12.45 16.88
N PRO A 77 -0.68 11.52 16.63
CA PRO A 77 -0.46 10.47 15.66
C PRO A 77 -0.32 11.03 14.24
N ALA A 78 0.37 10.27 13.40
CA ALA A 78 0.51 10.55 11.98
C ALA A 78 -0.02 9.41 11.12
N ILE A 79 -0.45 9.77 9.91
CA ILE A 79 -0.79 8.85 8.83
C ILE A 79 0.21 9.07 7.69
N PHE A 80 0.83 7.98 7.23
CA PHE A 80 1.69 8.01 6.06
C PHE A 80 0.94 7.51 4.83
N VAL A 81 0.97 8.26 3.74
CA VAL A 81 0.37 7.91 2.46
C VAL A 81 1.47 7.83 1.42
N GLY A 82 1.74 6.62 0.92
CA GLY A 82 2.60 6.40 -0.22
C GLY A 82 1.77 6.05 -1.46
N ALA A 83 2.17 6.53 -2.63
CA ALA A 83 1.48 6.23 -3.87
C ALA A 83 2.46 5.91 -4.99
N ASN A 84 2.00 5.13 -5.97
CA ASN A 84 2.73 4.84 -7.21
C ASN A 84 4.17 4.34 -6.99
N PHE A 85 4.35 3.37 -6.08
CA PHE A 85 5.67 2.80 -5.80
C PHE A 85 6.34 2.14 -7.01
N GLU A 86 5.54 1.60 -7.92
CA GLU A 86 6.01 1.00 -9.18
C GLU A 86 6.28 2.06 -10.26
N GLY A 87 5.89 3.32 -10.07
CA GLY A 87 6.00 4.40 -11.05
C GLY A 87 5.03 4.30 -12.23
N ASN A 88 4.59 3.10 -12.61
CA ASN A 88 3.73 2.83 -13.76
C ASN A 88 2.21 2.85 -13.46
N VAL A 89 1.79 3.41 -12.33
CA VAL A 89 0.38 3.59 -11.93
C VAL A 89 0.11 5.09 -11.76
N PRO A 90 0.09 5.89 -12.85
CA PRO A 90 0.03 7.35 -12.77
C PRO A 90 -1.20 7.86 -12.01
N LEU A 91 -2.35 7.18 -12.09
CA LEU A 91 -3.56 7.54 -11.32
C LEU A 91 -3.33 7.52 -9.79
N ALA A 92 -2.43 6.68 -9.29
CA ALA A 92 -2.09 6.67 -7.87
C ALA A 92 -1.38 7.96 -7.44
N THR A 93 -0.50 8.50 -8.29
CA THR A 93 0.15 9.81 -8.07
C THR A 93 -0.90 10.91 -7.95
N GLU A 94 -1.84 10.95 -8.90
CA GLU A 94 -2.96 11.91 -8.87
C GLU A 94 -3.80 11.75 -7.60
N GLY A 95 -4.02 10.51 -7.16
CA GLY A 95 -4.75 10.24 -5.93
C GLY A 95 -4.09 10.80 -4.68
N ALA A 96 -2.76 10.70 -4.56
CA ALA A 96 -2.03 11.29 -3.44
C ALA A 96 -2.08 12.82 -3.47
N LEU A 97 -1.93 13.43 -4.65
CA LEU A 97 -2.04 14.88 -4.81
C LEU A 97 -3.44 15.39 -4.51
N TYR A 98 -4.49 14.67 -4.94
CA TYR A 98 -5.87 15.01 -4.64
C TYR A 98 -6.18 14.88 -3.15
N LEU A 99 -5.67 13.84 -2.50
CA LEU A 99 -5.81 13.69 -1.05
C LEU A 99 -5.10 14.84 -0.31
N ALA A 100 -3.90 15.23 -0.73
CA ALA A 100 -3.21 16.40 -0.18
C ALA A 100 -4.07 17.67 -0.34
N LYS A 101 -4.65 17.90 -1.52
CA LYS A 101 -5.59 19.01 -1.74
C LYS A 101 -6.78 18.98 -0.78
N LEU A 102 -7.44 17.83 -0.61
CA LEU A 102 -8.56 17.68 0.34
C LEU A 102 -8.17 18.04 1.78
N LEU A 103 -6.94 17.68 2.19
CA LEU A 103 -6.40 17.99 3.53
C LEU A 103 -6.03 19.47 3.68
N MET A 104 -5.58 20.12 2.60
CA MET A 104 -5.30 21.56 2.59
C MET A 104 -6.59 22.39 2.60
N ASP A 105 -7.65 21.90 1.95
CA ASP A 105 -8.95 22.57 1.87
C ASP A 105 -9.75 22.51 3.18
N SER A 106 -9.39 21.61 4.11
CA SER A 106 -10.10 21.42 5.38
C SER A 106 -9.20 21.03 6.54
N THR A 107 -9.29 21.77 7.64
CA THR A 107 -8.56 21.44 8.88
C THR A 107 -9.22 20.33 9.71
N ALA A 108 -10.38 19.82 9.28
CA ALA A 108 -11.14 18.83 10.07
C ALA A 108 -10.33 17.55 10.34
N TYR A 109 -9.48 17.15 9.39
CA TYR A 109 -8.67 15.93 9.44
C TYR A 109 -7.20 16.19 9.81
N THR A 110 -6.83 17.45 10.08
CA THR A 110 -5.45 17.87 10.38
C THR A 110 -5.34 18.61 11.71
N LYS A 111 -6.39 18.54 12.55
CA LYS A 111 -6.41 19.21 13.86
C LYS A 111 -5.55 18.51 14.91
N ASN A 112 -5.66 17.18 14.97
CA ASN A 112 -5.01 16.33 15.98
C ASN A 112 -4.28 15.14 15.33
N VAL A 113 -4.03 15.20 14.02
CA VAL A 113 -3.39 14.14 13.23
C VAL A 113 -2.48 14.80 12.20
N LYS A 114 -1.26 14.29 12.06
CA LYS A 114 -0.34 14.66 10.97
C LYS A 114 -0.54 13.77 9.75
N TRP A 115 -0.25 14.31 8.58
CA TRP A 115 -0.25 13.54 7.34
C TRP A 115 1.09 13.68 6.63
N TYR A 116 1.66 12.56 6.20
CA TYR A 116 2.85 12.50 5.37
C TYR A 116 2.45 11.94 4.01
N ILE A 117 2.43 12.77 2.97
CA ILE A 117 1.97 12.40 1.62
C ILE A 117 3.16 12.30 0.67
N MET A 118 3.38 11.13 0.11
CA MET A 118 4.45 10.82 -0.84
C MET A 118 3.85 10.31 -2.17
N PRO A 119 3.65 11.19 -3.17
CA PRO A 119 2.91 10.82 -4.38
C PRO A 119 3.63 9.89 -5.35
N GLN A 120 4.97 9.97 -5.42
CA GLN A 120 5.73 9.37 -6.52
C GLN A 120 7.18 9.04 -6.07
N PRO A 121 7.38 7.91 -5.37
CA PRO A 121 8.70 7.47 -4.92
C PRO A 121 9.55 6.82 -6.02
N ASN A 122 8.97 6.51 -7.18
CA ASN A 122 9.69 6.02 -8.35
C ASN A 122 9.47 6.95 -9.57
N PRO A 123 10.07 8.15 -9.54
CA PRO A 123 9.90 9.15 -10.61
C PRO A 123 10.51 8.68 -11.94
N ASP A 124 11.58 7.91 -11.88
CA ASP A 124 12.30 7.31 -13.01
C ASP A 124 11.37 6.44 -13.88
N ALA A 125 10.72 5.44 -13.28
CA ALA A 125 9.76 4.60 -13.98
C ALA A 125 8.54 5.42 -14.44
N SER A 126 8.09 6.38 -13.63
CA SER A 126 6.93 7.19 -13.99
C SER A 126 7.15 8.10 -15.20
N ALA A 127 8.39 8.51 -15.48
CA ALA A 127 8.72 9.32 -16.64
C ALA A 127 8.40 8.60 -17.97
N VAL A 128 8.42 7.27 -17.98
CA VAL A 128 8.17 6.44 -19.18
C VAL A 128 6.76 6.64 -19.71
N TYR A 129 5.76 6.81 -18.82
CA TYR A 129 4.38 7.08 -19.23
C TYR A 129 4.27 8.33 -20.12
N PHE A 130 5.09 9.35 -19.84
CA PHE A 130 5.11 10.63 -20.57
C PHE A 130 6.08 10.63 -21.76
N SER A 131 6.86 9.56 -21.93
CA SER A 131 7.79 9.44 -23.04
C SER A 131 7.10 9.00 -24.33
N ALA A 132 7.82 9.13 -25.45
CA ALA A 132 7.33 8.69 -26.75
C ALA A 132 7.11 7.16 -26.77
N LEU A 133 8.01 6.41 -26.14
CA LEU A 133 7.97 4.95 -26.07
C LEU A 133 7.39 4.47 -24.73
N LYS A 134 6.25 3.79 -24.78
CA LYS A 134 5.59 3.29 -23.57
C LYS A 134 5.93 1.83 -23.38
N THR A 135 6.62 1.51 -22.29
CA THR A 135 6.97 0.12 -21.94
C THR A 135 6.14 -0.43 -20.78
N GLY A 136 5.62 0.45 -19.92
CA GLY A 136 4.97 0.04 -18.68
C GLY A 136 5.96 -0.47 -17.62
N GLN A 137 7.26 -0.27 -17.81
CA GLN A 137 8.28 -0.70 -16.86
C GLN A 137 8.06 -0.12 -15.46
N ALA A 138 8.43 -0.90 -14.44
CA ALA A 138 8.30 -0.52 -13.04
C ALA A 138 9.64 -0.24 -12.34
N THR A 139 10.75 -0.35 -13.08
CA THR A 139 12.11 -0.22 -12.55
C THR A 139 12.63 1.21 -12.65
N ASN A 140 13.39 1.65 -11.65
CA ASN A 140 14.11 2.92 -11.68
C ASN A 140 15.33 2.86 -12.62
N LEU A 141 16.16 3.91 -12.66
CA LEU A 141 17.37 3.94 -13.50
C LEU A 141 18.64 3.46 -12.77
N PHE A 142 18.51 2.67 -11.71
CA PHE A 142 19.67 2.13 -10.98
C PHE A 142 20.44 1.16 -11.88
N LYS A 143 21.72 1.42 -12.15
CA LYS A 143 22.55 0.53 -12.98
C LYS A 143 22.84 -0.78 -12.27
N ILE A 144 22.40 -1.89 -12.84
CA ILE A 144 22.70 -3.25 -12.37
C ILE A 144 23.17 -4.08 -13.56
N ASN A 145 24.21 -4.89 -13.35
CA ASN A 145 24.52 -6.04 -14.20
C ASN A 145 23.77 -7.22 -13.57
N ASN A 146 22.71 -7.70 -14.23
CA ASN A 146 21.75 -8.63 -13.64
C ASN A 146 22.12 -10.09 -13.89
N ASP A 147 23.07 -10.38 -14.77
CA ASP A 147 23.36 -11.71 -15.34
C ASP A 147 24.84 -12.14 -15.15
N GLY A 148 25.72 -11.20 -14.81
CA GLY A 148 27.10 -11.42 -14.35
C GLY A 148 28.17 -11.31 -15.43
N ASP A 149 27.86 -10.77 -16.60
CA ASP A 149 28.69 -10.80 -17.81
C ASP A 149 29.66 -9.59 -18.01
N GLU A 150 29.75 -8.70 -17.02
CA GLU A 150 30.52 -7.45 -16.99
C GLU A 150 29.97 -6.26 -17.80
N ALA A 151 28.85 -6.42 -18.53
CA ALA A 151 28.21 -5.32 -19.23
C ALA A 151 26.87 -4.92 -18.55
N THR A 152 26.31 -3.77 -18.90
CA THR A 152 25.15 -3.20 -18.17
C THR A 152 24.26 -2.44 -19.14
N ASN A 153 22.94 -2.60 -19.00
CA ASN A 153 21.92 -1.91 -19.82
C ASN A 153 22.09 -2.19 -21.32
N GLU A 154 22.22 -3.46 -21.69
CA GLU A 154 22.50 -3.88 -23.06
C GLU A 154 21.25 -3.90 -23.93
N ASP A 155 20.24 -4.68 -23.54
CA ASP A 155 19.18 -5.09 -24.46
C ASP A 155 17.80 -4.71 -23.91
N GLY A 156 17.36 -3.48 -24.22
CA GLY A 156 16.01 -3.03 -23.92
C GLY A 156 15.02 -3.37 -25.03
N PRO A 157 13.72 -3.35 -24.72
CA PRO A 157 12.72 -3.60 -25.75
C PRO A 157 12.78 -2.53 -26.83
N ASP A 158 12.82 -2.99 -28.08
CA ASP A 158 12.77 -2.17 -29.28
C ASP A 158 11.35 -2.14 -29.84
N ASP A 159 10.90 -0.94 -30.21
CA ASP A 159 9.63 -0.73 -30.90
C ASP A 159 9.74 -1.21 -32.35
N LEU A 160 9.44 -2.49 -32.57
CA LEU A 160 9.67 -3.16 -33.84
C LEU A 160 8.68 -2.69 -34.92
N ASN A 161 7.48 -2.27 -34.52
CA ASN A 161 6.43 -1.83 -35.44
C ASN A 161 6.31 -0.29 -35.57
N GLY A 162 7.02 0.47 -34.74
CA GLY A 162 7.07 1.93 -34.76
C GLY A 162 5.81 2.61 -34.23
N ASP A 163 5.02 1.94 -33.39
CA ASP A 163 3.76 2.47 -32.86
C ASP A 163 3.90 3.23 -31.53
N GLY A 164 5.11 3.27 -30.97
CA GLY A 164 5.44 3.93 -29.70
C GLY A 164 5.01 3.14 -28.47
N LEU A 165 4.62 1.88 -28.60
CA LEU A 165 4.24 0.98 -27.51
C LEU A 165 5.13 -0.27 -27.57
N ILE A 166 5.64 -0.71 -26.43
CA ILE A 166 6.23 -2.04 -26.33
C ILE A 166 5.14 -3.03 -25.93
N THR A 167 4.92 -3.99 -26.79
CA THR A 167 3.96 -5.09 -26.66
C THR A 167 4.69 -6.42 -26.71
N GLN A 168 4.13 -7.42 -27.39
CA GLN A 168 4.73 -8.74 -27.53
C GLN A 168 5.10 -8.99 -29.00
N MET A 169 6.14 -9.79 -29.22
CA MET A 169 6.35 -10.47 -30.49
C MET A 169 6.02 -11.95 -30.37
N ARG A 170 5.39 -12.51 -31.40
CA ARG A 170 5.19 -13.96 -31.55
C ARG A 170 6.00 -14.47 -32.74
N ILE A 171 6.79 -15.52 -32.47
CA ILE A 171 7.73 -16.12 -33.42
C ILE A 171 7.25 -17.52 -33.75
N LYS A 172 7.06 -17.84 -35.04
CA LYS A 172 6.69 -19.20 -35.45
C LYS A 172 7.83 -20.16 -35.17
N SER A 173 7.58 -21.18 -34.35
CA SER A 173 8.58 -22.17 -33.97
C SER A 173 7.95 -23.51 -33.63
N ILE A 174 8.54 -24.60 -34.12
CA ILE A 174 8.14 -25.98 -33.81
C ILE A 174 8.37 -26.38 -32.35
N GLU A 175 9.17 -25.57 -31.63
CA GLU A 175 9.46 -25.67 -30.20
C GLU A 175 8.60 -24.71 -29.37
N GLY A 176 7.78 -23.89 -30.03
CA GLY A 176 6.89 -22.95 -29.38
C GLY A 176 5.95 -23.65 -28.41
N SER A 177 5.60 -22.97 -27.32
CA SER A 177 4.63 -23.47 -26.34
C SER A 177 3.23 -22.86 -26.52
N TYR A 178 3.06 -21.91 -27.44
CA TYR A 178 1.82 -21.17 -27.63
C TYR A 178 1.16 -21.48 -28.97
N ILE A 179 -0.16 -21.35 -29.01
CA ILE A 179 -0.99 -21.35 -30.22
C ILE A 179 -1.94 -20.15 -30.16
N VAL A 180 -2.41 -19.72 -31.33
CA VAL A 180 -3.46 -18.69 -31.42
C VAL A 180 -4.74 -19.26 -30.81
N SER A 181 -5.41 -18.48 -29.96
CA SER A 181 -6.70 -18.87 -29.38
C SER A 181 -7.73 -19.03 -30.50
N LYS A 182 -8.54 -20.09 -30.41
CA LYS A 182 -9.65 -20.34 -31.35
C LYS A 182 -10.84 -19.43 -31.08
N GLU A 183 -10.92 -18.87 -29.88
CA GLU A 183 -12.03 -18.01 -29.46
C GLU A 183 -11.83 -16.55 -29.88
N ASP A 184 -10.60 -16.05 -29.80
CA ASP A 184 -10.23 -14.73 -30.31
C ASP A 184 -8.79 -14.76 -30.84
N ALA A 185 -8.61 -14.46 -32.13
CA ALA A 185 -7.31 -14.52 -32.81
C ALA A 185 -6.29 -13.49 -32.31
N ARG A 186 -6.73 -12.51 -31.52
CA ARG A 186 -5.85 -11.57 -30.79
C ARG A 186 -5.05 -12.28 -29.71
N LEU A 187 -5.57 -13.35 -29.12
CA LEU A 187 -4.97 -13.93 -27.92
C LEU A 187 -4.12 -15.16 -28.22
N MET A 188 -3.07 -15.35 -27.41
CA MET A 188 -2.19 -16.50 -27.44
C MET A 188 -2.49 -17.39 -26.23
N LYS A 189 -2.73 -18.69 -26.45
CA LYS A 189 -2.91 -19.67 -25.38
C LYS A 189 -1.76 -20.68 -25.35
N LYS A 190 -1.41 -21.15 -24.15
CA LYS A 190 -0.43 -22.23 -24.01
C LYS A 190 -1.04 -23.53 -24.55
N ALA A 191 -0.32 -24.23 -25.41
CA ALA A 191 -0.80 -25.48 -26.00
C ALA A 191 -0.98 -26.55 -24.93
N ASP A 192 -2.15 -27.20 -24.89
CA ASP A 192 -2.40 -28.33 -23.98
C ASP A 192 -1.91 -29.65 -24.61
N LYS A 193 -0.76 -30.13 -24.12
CA LYS A 193 -0.21 -31.43 -24.53
C LYS A 193 -1.16 -32.59 -24.27
N LYS A 194 -2.07 -32.48 -23.29
CA LYS A 194 -3.05 -33.54 -22.97
C LYS A 194 -4.14 -33.66 -24.05
N GLU A 195 -4.45 -32.57 -24.73
CA GLU A 195 -5.42 -32.51 -25.84
C GLU A 195 -4.76 -32.75 -27.21
N GLY A 196 -3.47 -33.11 -27.23
CA GLY A 196 -2.70 -33.31 -28.46
C GLY A 196 -2.36 -32.01 -29.19
N GLU A 197 -2.55 -30.84 -28.54
CA GLU A 197 -2.12 -29.57 -29.11
C GLU A 197 -0.59 -29.48 -29.12
N ARG A 198 -0.04 -29.08 -30.26
CA ARG A 198 1.38 -28.79 -30.41
C ARG A 198 1.54 -27.29 -30.52
N GLY A 199 2.36 -26.70 -29.66
CA GLY A 199 2.68 -25.28 -29.75
C GLY A 199 3.36 -24.95 -31.07
N ALA A 200 3.03 -23.76 -31.58
CA ALA A 200 3.46 -23.26 -32.89
C ALA A 200 4.16 -21.90 -32.79
N TYR A 201 4.09 -21.23 -31.63
CA TYR A 201 4.67 -19.92 -31.39
C TYR A 201 5.47 -19.87 -30.09
N LYS A 202 6.62 -19.18 -30.13
CA LYS A 202 7.25 -18.56 -28.95
C LYS A 202 6.67 -17.15 -28.82
N VAL A 203 6.44 -16.68 -27.61
CA VAL A 203 5.93 -15.32 -27.33
C VAL A 203 6.92 -14.66 -26.39
N LEU A 204 7.43 -13.50 -26.80
CA LEU A 204 8.44 -12.70 -26.09
C LEU A 204 7.97 -11.24 -26.07
N THR A 205 8.56 -10.40 -25.21
CA THR A 205 8.49 -8.95 -25.41
C THR A 205 9.14 -8.60 -26.74
N GLU A 206 8.61 -7.62 -27.48
CA GLU A 206 9.25 -7.18 -28.73
C GLU A 206 10.64 -6.56 -28.47
N GLY A 207 11.58 -6.81 -29.38
CA GLY A 207 12.97 -6.35 -29.26
C GLY A 207 13.91 -7.11 -30.19
N PHE A 208 15.14 -6.60 -30.33
CA PHE A 208 16.25 -7.31 -31.00
C PHE A 208 17.17 -8.00 -29.98
N ASP A 209 17.98 -8.95 -30.45
CA ASP A 209 19.17 -9.44 -29.76
C ASP A 209 20.34 -8.53 -30.21
N ASN A 210 20.54 -7.43 -29.47
CA ASN A 210 21.41 -6.34 -29.89
C ASN A 210 22.90 -6.70 -29.71
N ASP A 211 23.22 -7.57 -28.76
CA ASP A 211 24.58 -8.03 -28.45
C ASP A 211 24.95 -9.39 -29.09
N LYS A 212 23.96 -10.15 -29.58
CA LYS A 212 24.06 -11.43 -30.30
C LYS A 212 24.45 -12.62 -29.45
N ASP A 213 24.05 -12.63 -28.18
CA ASP A 213 24.27 -13.75 -27.28
C ASP A 213 23.17 -14.84 -27.34
N GLY A 214 22.08 -14.56 -28.07
CA GLY A 214 20.94 -15.44 -28.27
C GLY A 214 19.83 -15.29 -27.23
N LEU A 215 19.97 -14.34 -26.32
CA LEU A 215 18.98 -13.94 -25.35
C LEU A 215 18.35 -12.60 -25.78
N TYR A 216 17.12 -12.33 -25.34
CA TYR A 216 16.35 -11.19 -25.84
C TYR A 216 15.81 -10.38 -24.69
N ASN A 217 15.95 -9.05 -24.77
CA ASN A 217 15.42 -8.11 -23.80
C ASN A 217 15.90 -8.40 -22.36
N GLU A 218 17.15 -8.84 -22.22
CA GLU A 218 17.70 -9.33 -20.95
C GLU A 218 17.85 -8.21 -19.93
N ASP A 219 18.46 -7.10 -20.37
CA ASP A 219 18.86 -5.98 -19.52
C ASP A 219 18.60 -4.63 -20.18
N GLY A 220 17.32 -4.30 -20.37
CA GLY A 220 16.91 -2.98 -20.86
C GLY A 220 17.28 -1.82 -19.96
N THR A 221 17.04 -0.59 -20.43
CA THR A 221 17.24 0.63 -19.63
C THR A 221 16.41 0.57 -18.34
N GLY A 222 17.01 0.15 -17.23
CA GLY A 222 16.27 -0.12 -16.00
C GLY A 222 17.16 -0.48 -14.83
N GLY A 223 16.51 -0.83 -13.73
CA GLY A 223 17.10 -0.98 -12.41
C GLY A 223 16.17 -1.70 -11.45
N ILE A 224 15.99 -1.16 -10.25
CA ILE A 224 15.20 -1.79 -9.20
C ILE A 224 13.78 -1.24 -9.21
N ASN A 225 12.80 -2.12 -9.12
CA ASN A 225 11.41 -1.80 -8.86
C ASN A 225 11.25 -1.46 -7.36
N VAL A 226 11.12 -0.16 -7.09
CA VAL A 226 10.91 0.41 -5.74
C VAL A 226 9.69 -0.21 -5.04
N GLY A 227 8.68 -0.67 -5.78
CA GLY A 227 7.46 -1.29 -5.25
C GLY A 227 7.61 -2.71 -4.69
N ILE A 228 8.76 -3.37 -4.88
CA ILE A 228 9.03 -4.72 -4.36
C ILE A 228 10.35 -4.85 -3.61
N ALA A 229 10.99 -3.71 -3.32
CA ALA A 229 12.34 -3.68 -2.73
C ALA A 229 12.34 -3.47 -1.20
N PHE A 230 11.21 -3.68 -0.52
CA PHE A 230 11.09 -3.56 0.94
C PHE A 230 11.43 -4.88 1.67
N PRO A 231 11.83 -4.83 2.97
CA PRO A 231 12.35 -5.99 3.69
C PRO A 231 11.40 -7.19 3.84
N HIS A 232 10.09 -6.95 3.87
CA HIS A 232 9.15 -8.01 4.18
C HIS A 232 8.94 -8.94 2.98
N LEU A 233 9.30 -10.22 3.12
CA LEU A 233 9.27 -11.19 2.03
C LEU A 233 10.07 -10.72 0.81
N PHE A 234 11.23 -10.09 1.05
CA PHE A 234 12.07 -9.60 -0.03
C PHE A 234 12.33 -10.72 -1.08
N PRO A 235 11.96 -10.52 -2.35
CA PRO A 235 11.95 -11.60 -3.34
C PRO A 235 13.34 -11.74 -3.98
N TYR A 236 14.27 -12.43 -3.31
CA TYR A 236 15.66 -12.61 -3.74
C TYR A 236 15.85 -13.22 -5.14
N GLU A 237 14.87 -13.98 -5.65
CA GLU A 237 14.91 -14.57 -6.98
C GLU A 237 14.45 -13.60 -8.08
N ASN A 238 13.81 -12.48 -7.71
CA ASN A 238 13.39 -11.45 -8.64
C ASN A 238 14.48 -10.39 -8.77
N LYS A 239 15.15 -10.36 -9.94
CA LYS A 239 16.22 -9.40 -10.23
C LYS A 239 15.77 -7.94 -10.08
N GLU A 240 14.52 -7.62 -10.41
CA GLU A 240 13.98 -6.27 -10.26
C GLU A 240 13.86 -5.82 -8.79
N ALA A 241 13.92 -6.71 -7.81
CA ALA A 241 13.88 -6.29 -6.40
C ALA A 241 15.23 -5.78 -5.88
N GLY A 242 16.31 -6.03 -6.63
CA GLY A 242 17.68 -5.75 -6.23
C GLY A 242 18.31 -6.89 -5.44
N LEU A 243 19.56 -6.69 -5.04
CA LEU A 243 20.40 -7.66 -4.33
C LEU A 243 20.00 -7.78 -2.84
N PHE A 244 19.49 -6.70 -2.26
CA PHE A 244 19.01 -6.67 -0.88
C PHE A 244 17.98 -5.54 -0.68
N ALA A 245 17.11 -5.71 0.30
CA ALA A 245 16.08 -4.72 0.62
C ALA A 245 16.69 -3.37 0.99
N GLY A 246 16.15 -2.30 0.42
CA GLY A 246 16.66 -0.94 0.64
C GLY A 246 18.00 -0.64 -0.06
N GLN A 247 18.37 -1.40 -1.10
CA GLN A 247 19.57 -1.09 -1.91
C GLN A 247 19.50 0.28 -2.56
N THR A 248 18.31 0.71 -3.01
CA THR A 248 18.16 1.96 -3.74
C THR A 248 18.01 3.16 -2.80
N PRO A 249 18.46 4.36 -3.20
CA PRO A 249 18.31 5.57 -2.38
C PRO A 249 16.84 5.87 -2.06
N GLU A 250 15.91 5.57 -2.97
CA GLU A 250 14.47 5.76 -2.79
C GLU A 250 13.96 4.95 -1.59
N VAL A 251 14.15 3.62 -1.63
CA VAL A 251 13.65 2.73 -0.59
C VAL A 251 14.37 3.00 0.74
N TYR A 252 15.69 3.19 0.72
CA TYR A 252 16.45 3.52 1.93
C TYR A 252 15.96 4.83 2.57
N GLY A 253 15.74 5.87 1.75
CA GLY A 253 15.22 7.16 2.20
C GLY A 253 13.84 7.03 2.84
N ILE A 254 12.95 6.22 2.25
CA ILE A 254 11.61 5.94 2.78
C ILE A 254 11.69 5.22 4.12
N LEU A 255 12.48 4.14 4.20
CA LEU A 255 12.71 3.40 5.45
C LEU A 255 13.21 4.35 6.54
N ARG A 256 14.23 5.16 6.24
CA ARG A 256 14.80 6.12 7.18
C ARG A 256 13.80 7.16 7.64
N PHE A 257 13.07 7.77 6.69
CA PHE A 257 12.07 8.79 6.98
C PHE A 257 11.00 8.30 7.95
N ILE A 258 10.50 7.08 7.73
CA ILE A 258 9.45 6.47 8.56
C ILE A 258 10.00 6.05 9.93
N PHE A 259 11.18 5.43 10.01
CA PHE A 259 11.75 5.05 11.30
C PHE A 259 12.13 6.24 12.19
N ASP A 260 12.42 7.40 11.59
CA ASP A 260 12.65 8.66 12.32
C ASP A 260 11.34 9.34 12.79
N ARG A 261 10.17 8.76 12.46
CA ARG A 261 8.83 9.28 12.79
C ARG A 261 8.00 8.20 13.48
N PRO A 262 8.30 7.89 14.76
CA PRO A 262 7.59 6.87 15.51
C PRO A 262 6.09 7.18 15.67
N GLU A 263 5.67 8.43 15.41
CA GLU A 263 4.28 8.84 15.47
C GLU A 263 3.39 8.29 14.36
N ILE A 264 3.97 7.67 13.32
CA ILE A 264 3.20 7.02 12.25
C ILE A 264 2.44 5.82 12.83
N SER A 265 1.10 5.93 12.83
CA SER A 265 0.19 4.99 13.48
C SER A 265 -0.74 4.28 12.50
N MET A 266 -0.75 4.70 11.23
CA MET A 266 -1.48 4.09 10.13
C MET A 266 -0.81 4.41 8.80
N VAL A 267 -0.94 3.50 7.83
CA VAL A 267 -0.38 3.64 6.48
C VAL A 267 -1.46 3.45 5.43
N TYR A 268 -1.46 4.33 4.42
CA TYR A 268 -2.20 4.17 3.16
C TYR A 268 -1.25 3.98 1.98
N THR A 269 -1.59 3.05 1.09
CA THR A 269 -0.83 2.77 -0.14
C THR A 269 -1.75 2.89 -1.36
N LEU A 270 -1.52 3.85 -2.24
CA LEU A 270 -2.26 3.96 -3.49
C LEU A 270 -1.48 3.25 -4.61
N GLY A 271 -2.07 2.23 -5.22
CA GLY A 271 -1.36 1.36 -6.16
C GLY A 271 -2.23 0.27 -6.79
N THR A 272 -1.66 -0.91 -7.02
CA THR A 272 -2.34 -2.03 -7.68
C THR A 272 -3.09 -2.97 -6.73
N SER A 273 -2.71 -3.02 -5.44
CA SER A 273 -3.40 -3.77 -4.40
C SER A 273 -4.54 -2.96 -3.77
N ASN A 274 -5.53 -3.64 -3.15
CA ASN A 274 -6.75 -2.97 -2.65
C ASN A 274 -7.30 -3.53 -1.33
N PHE A 275 -6.55 -3.37 -0.23
CA PHE A 275 -6.99 -3.78 1.11
C PHE A 275 -8.20 -3.00 1.64
N CYS A 276 -8.52 -1.83 1.07
CA CYS A 276 -9.77 -1.13 1.35
C CYS A 276 -11.00 -1.88 0.82
N LEU A 277 -10.90 -2.65 -0.26
CA LEU A 277 -12.03 -3.36 -0.86
C LEU A 277 -12.00 -4.88 -0.58
N VAL A 278 -10.81 -5.47 -0.55
CA VAL A 278 -10.57 -6.90 -0.38
C VAL A 278 -9.55 -7.09 0.75
N PRO A 279 -9.94 -7.70 1.90
CA PRO A 279 -9.02 -7.97 2.99
C PRO A 279 -7.72 -8.66 2.52
N PRO A 280 -6.57 -8.36 3.15
CA PRO A 280 -5.30 -8.93 2.73
C PRO A 280 -5.37 -10.46 2.78
N LYS A 281 -4.98 -11.11 1.68
CA LYS A 281 -5.06 -12.57 1.55
C LYS A 281 -3.79 -13.22 2.10
N GLY A 282 -3.99 -14.33 2.81
CA GLY A 282 -2.91 -15.29 3.10
C GLY A 282 -2.64 -16.20 1.90
N GLY A 283 -2.00 -17.34 2.16
CA GLY A 283 -1.62 -18.35 1.16
C GLY A 283 -0.11 -18.40 0.87
N ARG A 284 0.68 -17.54 1.50
CA ARG A 284 2.14 -17.61 1.42
C ARG A 284 2.67 -18.74 2.29
N LYS A 285 3.68 -19.44 1.79
CA LYS A 285 4.34 -20.51 2.53
C LYS A 285 5.43 -19.89 3.41
N GLY A 286 5.25 -19.97 4.72
CA GLY A 286 6.31 -19.67 5.70
C GLY A 286 6.96 -20.94 6.22
N ASP A 287 8.03 -20.78 7.00
CA ASP A 287 8.76 -21.91 7.61
C ASP A 287 7.92 -22.68 8.64
N ALA A 288 6.96 -22.01 9.29
CA ALA A 288 6.08 -22.61 10.29
C ALA A 288 4.66 -22.85 9.75
N ASN A 289 4.14 -24.05 9.99
CA ASN A 289 2.74 -24.40 9.71
C ASN A 289 1.87 -24.15 10.95
N LEU A 290 1.02 -23.12 10.90
CA LEU A 290 0.18 -22.67 12.04
C LEU A 290 -0.96 -23.64 12.39
N ASP A 291 -1.33 -24.55 11.48
CA ASP A 291 -2.33 -25.60 11.73
C ASP A 291 -1.73 -26.83 12.42
N LYS A 292 -0.40 -26.94 12.43
CA LYS A 292 0.34 -28.09 12.96
C LYS A 292 1.54 -27.64 13.79
N LEU A 293 1.27 -26.85 14.82
CA LEU A 293 2.28 -26.36 15.76
C LEU A 293 2.86 -27.49 16.59
N LYS A 294 4.19 -27.57 16.66
CA LYS A 294 4.87 -28.39 17.66
C LYS A 294 5.28 -27.51 18.84
N ILE A 295 4.84 -27.88 20.05
CA ILE A 295 5.31 -27.23 21.27
C ILE A 295 6.71 -27.76 21.58
N PRO A 296 7.77 -26.91 21.54
CA PRO A 296 9.12 -27.35 21.88
C PRO A 296 9.16 -27.97 23.28
N ARG A 297 10.06 -28.94 23.54
CA ARG A 297 10.13 -29.62 24.86
C ARG A 297 10.29 -28.66 26.05
N ARG A 298 10.98 -27.53 25.85
CA ARG A 298 11.08 -26.44 26.87
C ARG A 298 9.72 -25.87 27.27
N TYR A 299 8.80 -25.82 26.31
CA TYR A 299 7.36 -25.57 26.34
C TYR A 299 6.53 -26.58 27.12
N ALA A 300 6.73 -27.83 26.73
CA ALA A 300 5.82 -28.93 27.00
C ALA A 300 5.57 -29.17 28.50
N SER A 301 6.62 -29.13 29.32
CA SER A 301 6.49 -29.35 30.77
C SER A 301 5.72 -28.24 31.48
N MET A 302 5.94 -26.99 31.07
CA MET A 302 5.27 -25.83 31.65
C MET A 302 3.78 -25.81 31.28
N LEU A 303 3.47 -26.11 30.01
CA LEU A 303 2.12 -26.07 29.46
C LEU A 303 1.32 -27.36 29.68
N ASN A 304 1.91 -28.38 30.31
CA ASN A 304 1.37 -29.74 30.38
C ASN A 304 0.94 -30.28 28.99
N ALA A 305 1.74 -29.97 27.96
CA ALA A 305 1.53 -30.37 26.58
C ALA A 305 2.43 -31.56 26.19
N ASP A 306 1.99 -32.38 25.24
CA ASP A 306 2.79 -33.47 24.67
C ASP A 306 3.67 -32.93 23.53
N ALA A 307 4.99 -32.96 23.74
CA ALA A 307 5.97 -32.48 22.78
C ALA A 307 5.99 -33.26 21.44
N ASN A 308 5.37 -34.44 21.39
CA ASN A 308 5.29 -35.27 20.19
C ASN A 308 3.97 -35.08 19.41
N LYS A 309 3.00 -34.37 19.99
CA LYS A 309 1.72 -34.05 19.34
C LYS A 309 1.82 -32.70 18.61
N THR A 310 1.04 -32.54 17.54
CA THR A 310 0.81 -31.25 16.88
C THR A 310 -0.48 -30.62 17.40
N TYR A 311 -0.48 -29.29 17.50
CA TYR A 311 -1.59 -28.49 17.99
C TYR A 311 -1.98 -27.46 16.94
N THR A 312 -3.27 -27.12 16.89
CA THR A 312 -3.74 -25.91 16.22
C THR A 312 -3.37 -24.66 17.04
N MET A 313 -3.41 -23.47 16.44
CA MET A 313 -3.19 -22.22 17.17
C MET A 313 -4.15 -22.06 18.35
N ASN A 314 -5.44 -22.38 18.18
CA ASN A 314 -6.44 -22.29 19.24
C ASN A 314 -6.14 -23.24 20.41
N GLU A 315 -5.73 -24.48 20.13
CA GLU A 315 -5.32 -25.40 21.20
C GLU A 315 -4.07 -24.89 21.93
N ALA A 316 -3.12 -24.31 21.20
CA ALA A 316 -1.94 -23.71 21.81
C ALA A 316 -2.30 -22.50 22.69
N ILE A 317 -3.22 -21.64 22.26
CA ILE A 317 -3.74 -20.53 23.08
C ILE A 317 -4.34 -21.05 24.39
N GLU A 318 -5.19 -22.08 24.34
CA GLU A 318 -5.79 -22.65 25.55
C GLU A 318 -4.75 -23.26 26.50
N LEU A 319 -3.71 -23.90 25.96
CA LEU A 319 -2.57 -24.38 26.76
C LEU A 319 -1.84 -23.24 27.48
N PHE A 320 -1.61 -22.11 26.79
CA PHE A 320 -0.96 -20.95 27.40
C PHE A 320 -1.86 -20.23 28.42
N LYS A 321 -3.17 -20.13 28.16
CA LYS A 321 -4.16 -19.57 29.12
C LYS A 321 -4.13 -20.28 30.47
N ALA A 322 -3.86 -21.58 30.48
CA ALA A 322 -3.81 -22.37 31.71
C ALA A 322 -2.62 -22.02 32.64
N VAL A 323 -1.60 -21.32 32.13
CA VAL A 323 -0.34 -21.06 32.87
C VAL A 323 -0.08 -19.57 33.10
N VAL A 324 -0.73 -18.69 32.35
CA VAL A 324 -0.62 -17.24 32.55
C VAL A 324 -1.50 -16.75 33.70
N SER A 325 -1.13 -15.63 34.31
CA SER A 325 -1.87 -15.04 35.44
C SER A 325 -3.29 -14.61 35.03
N PRO A 326 -4.30 -14.75 35.93
CA PRO A 326 -5.67 -14.32 35.66
C PRO A 326 -5.73 -12.86 35.21
N GLY A 327 -6.37 -12.61 34.06
CA GLY A 327 -6.48 -11.27 33.46
C GLY A 327 -5.44 -10.96 32.38
N THR A 328 -4.51 -11.88 32.09
CA THR A 328 -3.62 -11.78 30.91
C THR A 328 -4.34 -12.35 29.69
N GLU A 329 -4.55 -11.53 28.66
CA GLU A 329 -5.08 -12.00 27.39
C GLU A 329 -3.99 -12.78 26.63
N VAL A 330 -4.31 -14.01 26.23
CA VAL A 330 -3.42 -14.87 25.43
C VAL A 330 -3.89 -14.84 23.99
N THR A 331 -3.15 -14.11 23.15
CA THR A 331 -3.41 -13.98 21.72
C THR A 331 -2.59 -14.97 20.90
N ALA A 332 -2.99 -15.23 19.65
CA ALA A 332 -2.20 -16.06 18.72
C ALA A 332 -0.78 -15.52 18.53
N SER A 333 -0.65 -14.18 18.54
CA SER A 333 0.62 -13.46 18.45
C SER A 333 1.57 -13.75 19.62
N LEU A 334 1.04 -13.73 20.86
CA LEU A 334 1.81 -14.08 22.06
C LEU A 334 2.35 -15.53 21.98
N VAL A 335 1.48 -16.46 21.57
CA VAL A 335 1.83 -17.87 21.42
C VAL A 335 2.91 -18.04 20.34
N ALA A 336 2.74 -17.43 19.18
CA ALA A 336 3.69 -17.51 18.08
C ALA A 336 5.08 -16.98 18.48
N SER A 337 5.11 -15.88 19.23
CA SER A 337 6.34 -15.28 19.76
C SER A 337 7.02 -16.20 20.77
N CYS A 338 6.27 -16.76 21.72
CA CYS A 338 6.80 -17.69 22.72
C CYS A 338 7.37 -18.95 22.06
N LEU A 339 6.66 -19.51 21.09
CA LEU A 339 7.06 -20.73 20.38
C LEU A 339 8.16 -20.48 19.33
N SER A 340 8.51 -19.23 19.05
CA SER A 340 9.52 -18.84 18.05
C SER A 340 9.18 -19.39 16.66
N LEU A 341 7.92 -19.25 16.22
CA LEU A 341 7.39 -19.81 14.96
C LEU A 341 7.88 -19.10 13.68
N GLY A 342 9.08 -18.52 13.69
CA GLY A 342 9.63 -17.79 12.54
C GLY A 342 8.87 -16.51 12.17
N PRO A 343 9.18 -15.91 11.01
CA PRO A 343 8.53 -14.68 10.54
C PRO A 343 7.05 -14.92 10.21
N ALA A 344 6.23 -13.89 10.37
CA ALA A 344 4.85 -13.92 9.88
C ALA A 344 4.89 -13.81 8.35
N THR A 345 4.17 -14.67 7.63
CA THR A 345 4.08 -14.59 6.16
C THR A 345 2.65 -14.42 5.67
N ASN A 346 1.67 -14.54 6.58
CA ASN A 346 0.24 -14.38 6.29
C ASN A 346 -0.39 -13.42 7.32
N PRO A 347 -1.44 -12.67 6.94
CA PRO A 347 -2.11 -11.76 7.88
C PRO A 347 -2.63 -12.53 9.09
N LEU A 348 -2.57 -11.90 10.27
CA LEU A 348 -3.07 -12.52 11.49
C LEU A 348 -4.59 -12.45 11.55
N GLU A 349 -5.24 -13.54 11.98
CA GLU A 349 -6.71 -13.65 12.04
C GLU A 349 -7.34 -12.53 12.88
N ASP A 350 -6.74 -12.19 14.02
CA ASP A 350 -7.20 -11.11 14.91
C ASP A 350 -7.21 -9.74 14.21
N ASP A 351 -6.28 -9.52 13.27
CA ASP A 351 -6.22 -8.26 12.49
C ASP A 351 -7.16 -8.28 11.29
N LEU A 352 -7.45 -9.45 10.72
CA LEU A 352 -8.41 -9.59 9.62
C LEU A 352 -9.81 -9.10 10.02
N VAL A 353 -10.16 -9.16 11.31
CA VAL A 353 -11.44 -8.65 11.83
C VAL A 353 -11.68 -7.19 11.44
N PHE A 354 -10.68 -6.31 11.61
CA PHE A 354 -10.87 -4.91 11.24
C PHE A 354 -10.77 -4.70 9.73
N TYR A 355 -9.94 -5.46 9.02
CA TYR A 355 -9.89 -5.41 7.56
C TYR A 355 -11.22 -5.77 6.92
N GLU A 356 -11.88 -6.84 7.38
CA GLU A 356 -13.21 -7.25 6.92
C GLU A 356 -14.27 -6.19 7.23
N LYS A 357 -14.26 -5.66 8.47
CA LYS A 357 -15.16 -4.57 8.87
C LYS A 357 -15.06 -3.37 7.94
N TYR A 358 -13.85 -2.88 7.67
CA TYR A 358 -13.64 -1.69 6.86
C TYR A 358 -13.79 -1.96 5.36
N ALA A 359 -13.51 -3.17 4.88
CA ALA A 359 -13.82 -3.57 3.50
C ALA A 359 -15.32 -3.54 3.22
N GLU A 360 -16.13 -4.09 4.13
CA GLU A 360 -17.60 -4.04 4.01
C GLU A 360 -18.14 -2.61 4.16
N ALA A 361 -17.53 -1.79 5.02
CA ALA A 361 -17.91 -0.38 5.16
C ALA A 361 -17.57 0.43 3.89
N TYR A 362 -16.41 0.18 3.27
CA TYR A 362 -16.03 0.83 2.01
C TYR A 362 -16.95 0.44 0.86
N LYS A 363 -17.31 -0.85 0.72
CA LYS A 363 -18.31 -1.30 -0.26
C LYS A 363 -19.64 -0.58 -0.11
N LYS A 364 -20.11 -0.41 1.14
CA LYS A 364 -21.34 0.36 1.43
C LYS A 364 -21.19 1.83 1.07
N TYR A 365 -20.05 2.43 1.39
CA TYR A 365 -19.71 3.81 1.05
C TYR A 365 -19.75 4.03 -0.48
N LEU A 366 -19.12 3.15 -1.26
CA LEU A 366 -19.12 3.21 -2.72
C LEU A 366 -20.52 3.00 -3.30
N LYS A 367 -21.27 2.02 -2.78
CA LYS A 367 -22.66 1.78 -3.19
C LYS A 367 -23.57 2.99 -2.95
N ALA A 368 -23.38 3.71 -1.84
CA ALA A 368 -24.14 4.92 -1.53
C ALA A 368 -23.83 6.10 -2.48
N LYS A 369 -22.74 6.00 -3.25
CA LYS A 369 -22.32 6.96 -4.27
C LYS A 369 -22.57 6.46 -5.70
N ASP A 370 -23.39 5.41 -5.85
CA ASP A 370 -23.68 4.76 -7.12
C ASP A 370 -22.40 4.31 -7.87
N PHE A 371 -21.33 4.00 -7.13
CA PHE A 371 -20.07 3.56 -7.68
C PHE A 371 -20.03 2.03 -7.82
N SER A 372 -19.78 1.56 -9.04
CA SER A 372 -19.68 0.12 -9.32
C SER A 372 -18.34 -0.44 -8.85
N THR A 373 -18.37 -1.61 -8.22
CA THR A 373 -17.18 -2.39 -7.84
C THR A 373 -17.03 -3.66 -8.69
N GLU A 374 -17.92 -3.85 -9.68
CA GLU A 374 -17.85 -4.96 -10.65
C GLU A 374 -16.72 -4.70 -11.66
N THR A 375 -15.50 -5.00 -11.23
CA THR A 375 -14.25 -4.78 -11.96
C THR A 375 -13.40 -6.05 -11.92
N LEU A 376 -12.30 -6.08 -12.67
CA LEU A 376 -11.29 -7.12 -12.51
C LEU A 376 -10.79 -7.16 -11.07
N ASP A 377 -10.54 -8.37 -10.59
CA ASP A 377 -10.06 -8.57 -9.22
C ASP A 377 -8.71 -7.86 -9.04
N PRO A 378 -8.52 -7.16 -7.91
CA PRO A 378 -7.28 -6.44 -7.67
C PRO A 378 -6.09 -7.40 -7.59
N VAL A 379 -4.92 -6.90 -8.00
CA VAL A 379 -3.68 -7.67 -7.91
C VAL A 379 -3.38 -7.93 -6.42
N PRO A 380 -3.05 -9.17 -6.02
CA PRO A 380 -2.55 -9.42 -4.67
C PRO A 380 -1.32 -8.58 -4.36
N ALA A 381 -1.17 -8.10 -3.13
CA ALA A 381 0.03 -7.39 -2.72
C ALA A 381 1.29 -8.23 -3.01
N LYS A 382 2.28 -7.60 -3.62
CA LYS A 382 3.52 -8.26 -4.06
C LYS A 382 4.43 -8.53 -2.87
N ASP A 383 5.23 -9.59 -2.97
CA ASP A 383 6.31 -9.83 -2.02
C ASP A 383 7.32 -8.67 -2.11
N GLY A 384 7.83 -8.21 -0.96
CA GLY A 384 8.66 -7.01 -0.88
C GLY A 384 7.90 -5.69 -1.02
N SER A 385 6.56 -5.68 -0.99
CA SER A 385 5.80 -4.43 -1.14
C SER A 385 5.74 -3.58 0.14
N PHE A 386 5.53 -2.27 -0.05
CA PHE A 386 5.47 -1.29 1.03
C PHE A 386 4.31 -1.58 2.00
N GLU A 387 3.12 -1.90 1.49
CA GLU A 387 1.94 -2.13 2.33
C GLU A 387 2.09 -3.38 3.22
N LEU A 388 2.81 -4.41 2.75
CA LEU A 388 3.16 -5.56 3.57
C LEU A 388 4.22 -5.20 4.60
N TRP A 389 5.28 -4.50 4.20
CA TRP A 389 6.31 -4.04 5.12
C TRP A 389 5.73 -3.18 6.26
N ALA A 390 4.84 -2.24 5.95
CA ALA A 390 4.16 -1.43 6.96
C ALA A 390 3.38 -2.29 7.97
N TYR A 391 2.58 -3.24 7.50
CA TYR A 391 1.83 -4.14 8.39
C TYR A 391 2.76 -5.01 9.26
N TYR A 392 3.73 -5.68 8.65
CA TYR A 392 4.53 -6.70 9.32
C TYR A 392 5.70 -6.16 10.15
N HIS A 393 6.30 -5.04 9.76
CA HIS A 393 7.50 -4.51 10.41
C HIS A 393 7.19 -3.29 11.28
N LEU A 394 6.27 -2.41 10.86
CA LEU A 394 5.87 -1.27 11.69
C LEU A 394 4.76 -1.65 12.68
N GLY A 395 4.02 -2.74 12.41
CA GLY A 395 2.98 -3.20 13.33
C GLY A 395 1.81 -2.24 13.42
N VAL A 396 1.50 -1.54 12.32
CA VAL A 396 0.41 -0.56 12.22
C VAL A 396 -0.64 -1.02 11.18
N PRO A 397 -1.91 -0.59 11.29
CA PRO A 397 -2.90 -0.78 10.23
C PRO A 397 -2.38 -0.25 8.89
N SER A 398 -2.38 -1.11 7.87
CA SER A 398 -1.89 -0.79 6.52
C SER A 398 -3.01 -1.05 5.50
N PHE A 399 -3.52 -0.01 4.86
CA PHE A 399 -4.58 -0.13 3.85
C PHE A 399 -4.06 0.27 2.48
N SER A 400 -4.29 -0.58 1.47
CA SER A 400 -4.03 -0.23 0.08
C SER A 400 -5.33 0.06 -0.69
N MET A 401 -5.25 0.91 -1.69
CA MET A 401 -6.38 1.30 -2.53
C MET A 401 -5.96 1.35 -4.00
N GLN A 402 -6.64 0.53 -4.81
CA GLN A 402 -6.56 0.59 -6.26
C GLN A 402 -7.67 1.49 -6.78
N LEU A 403 -7.30 2.66 -7.30
CA LEU A 403 -8.23 3.71 -7.71
C LEU A 403 -8.93 3.41 -9.04
N PHE A 404 -8.36 2.52 -9.86
CA PHE A 404 -8.97 2.05 -11.09
C PHE A 404 -8.66 0.57 -11.33
N SER A 405 -9.69 -0.16 -11.71
CA SER A 405 -9.61 -1.50 -12.28
C SER A 405 -10.61 -1.56 -13.44
N VAL A 406 -10.29 -2.34 -14.46
CA VAL A 406 -11.13 -2.43 -15.67
C VAL A 406 -12.51 -2.95 -15.30
N PRO A 407 -13.61 -2.22 -15.62
CA PRO A 407 -14.96 -2.66 -15.35
C PRO A 407 -15.29 -3.96 -16.07
N LYS A 408 -15.92 -4.91 -15.37
CA LYS A 408 -16.46 -6.12 -15.99
C LYS A 408 -17.61 -5.71 -16.90
N VAL A 409 -17.54 -6.10 -18.17
CA VAL A 409 -18.60 -5.81 -19.12
C VAL A 409 -19.82 -6.65 -18.76
N LYS A 410 -20.97 -5.99 -18.56
CA LYS A 410 -22.26 -6.70 -18.47
C LYS A 410 -22.57 -7.20 -19.86
N GLU A 411 -22.49 -8.51 -20.08
CA GLU A 411 -23.02 -9.09 -21.32
C GLU A 411 -24.48 -8.65 -21.47
N GLU A 412 -24.78 -7.89 -22.54
CA GLU A 412 -26.16 -7.71 -22.95
C GLU A 412 -26.70 -9.10 -23.27
N ALA A 413 -27.54 -9.62 -22.38
CA ALA A 413 -28.21 -10.90 -22.58
C ALA A 413 -28.89 -10.89 -23.96
N LYS A 414 -28.31 -11.60 -24.92
CA LYS A 414 -29.06 -12.06 -26.08
C LYS A 414 -30.24 -12.83 -25.51
N LYS A 415 -31.44 -12.29 -25.72
CA LYS A 415 -32.71 -12.95 -25.38
C LYS A 415 -32.78 -14.27 -26.15
N GLU A 416 -32.31 -15.35 -25.52
CA GLU A 416 -32.78 -16.69 -25.86
C GLU A 416 -33.99 -16.99 -24.98
N GLU A 417 -35.03 -17.48 -25.65
CA GLU A 417 -36.36 -17.69 -25.12
C GLU A 417 -36.38 -18.68 -23.95
N ASP A 418 -37.15 -18.31 -22.92
CA ASP A 418 -37.55 -19.12 -21.78
C ASP A 418 -37.90 -20.56 -22.14
N LYS A 419 -37.29 -21.55 -21.45
CA LYS A 419 -38.00 -22.75 -20.96
C LYS A 419 -37.46 -23.24 -19.60
N ASP A 420 -38.34 -23.05 -18.63
CA ASP A 420 -38.62 -23.81 -17.41
C ASP A 420 -37.54 -24.00 -16.33
N ALA A 421 -37.95 -23.53 -15.15
CA ALA A 421 -37.30 -23.64 -13.86
C ALA A 421 -37.41 -25.05 -13.26
N SER A 422 -36.35 -25.46 -12.55
CA SER A 422 -36.53 -26.14 -11.27
C SER A 422 -35.38 -25.78 -10.32
N ASP A 423 -35.78 -25.53 -9.09
CA ASP A 423 -35.04 -24.97 -7.97
C ASP A 423 -34.36 -26.11 -7.20
N ASP A 424 -33.04 -26.06 -7.00
CA ASP A 424 -32.43 -26.73 -5.85
C ASP A 424 -31.05 -26.18 -5.48
N LYS A 425 -30.92 -25.81 -4.19
CA LYS A 425 -29.70 -25.34 -3.54
C LYS A 425 -28.65 -26.46 -3.52
N LYS A 426 -27.46 -26.24 -4.10
CA LYS A 426 -26.24 -26.99 -3.77
C LYS A 426 -24.96 -26.16 -3.90
N LYS A 427 -24.05 -26.47 -2.98
CA LYS A 427 -22.74 -25.89 -2.65
C LYS A 427 -21.91 -25.49 -3.89
N LYS A 428 -21.19 -24.36 -3.78
CA LYS A 428 -20.06 -24.01 -4.64
C LYS A 428 -18.95 -25.04 -4.43
N GLU A 429 -19.00 -26.14 -5.18
CA GLU A 429 -17.82 -26.88 -5.60
C GLU A 429 -17.32 -26.22 -6.89
N GLU A 430 -16.02 -25.95 -6.95
CA GLU A 430 -15.34 -25.48 -8.17
C GLU A 430 -15.65 -26.44 -9.31
N LYS A 431 -16.36 -25.94 -10.33
CA LYS A 431 -16.52 -26.68 -11.58
C LYS A 431 -15.15 -26.75 -12.26
N PRO A 432 -14.77 -27.90 -12.84
CA PRO A 432 -13.54 -27.98 -13.63
C PRO A 432 -13.64 -27.00 -14.80
N ASP A 433 -12.60 -26.18 -15.00
CA ASP A 433 -12.48 -25.23 -16.09
C ASP A 433 -12.91 -25.88 -17.41
N LYS A 434 -13.83 -25.26 -18.14
CA LYS A 434 -13.99 -25.54 -19.57
C LYS A 434 -12.76 -24.95 -20.26
N LYS A 435 -11.76 -25.81 -20.50
CA LYS A 435 -10.36 -25.44 -20.83
C LYS A 435 -10.10 -24.72 -22.16
N ASP A 436 -11.12 -24.49 -22.98
CA ASP A 436 -10.99 -23.71 -24.22
C ASP A 436 -11.57 -22.29 -24.11
N GLU A 437 -12.26 -21.96 -23.01
CA GLU A 437 -12.90 -20.66 -22.79
C GLU A 437 -11.87 -19.58 -22.41
N LEU A 438 -11.95 -18.40 -23.04
CA LEU A 438 -11.13 -17.24 -22.72
C LEU A 438 -11.22 -16.94 -21.22
N SER A 439 -10.08 -16.55 -20.65
CA SER A 439 -10.09 -16.12 -19.25
C SER A 439 -11.06 -14.94 -19.10
N GLU A 440 -11.79 -14.87 -17.98
CA GLU A 440 -12.68 -13.75 -17.69
C GLU A 440 -11.93 -12.40 -17.72
N LYS A 441 -10.63 -12.44 -17.38
CA LYS A 441 -9.74 -11.29 -17.52
C LYS A 441 -9.60 -10.86 -18.98
N ASP A 442 -9.24 -11.77 -19.87
CA ASP A 442 -9.05 -11.46 -21.29
C ASP A 442 -10.34 -10.97 -21.96
N LYS A 443 -11.47 -11.64 -21.70
CA LYS A 443 -12.78 -11.19 -22.20
C LYS A 443 -13.08 -9.75 -21.78
N THR A 444 -12.83 -9.44 -20.50
CA THR A 444 -13.07 -8.11 -19.94
C THR A 444 -12.14 -7.06 -20.53
N LEU A 445 -10.84 -7.35 -20.67
CA LEU A 445 -9.85 -6.42 -21.23
C LEU A 445 -10.11 -6.11 -22.70
N LEU A 446 -10.40 -7.12 -23.52
CA LEU A 446 -10.72 -6.91 -24.93
C LEU A 446 -12.02 -6.11 -25.08
N ALA A 447 -13.06 -6.46 -24.33
CA ALA A 447 -14.33 -5.73 -24.40
C ALA A 447 -14.19 -4.28 -23.93
N TYR A 448 -13.38 -4.01 -22.90
CA TYR A 448 -13.05 -2.65 -22.47
C TYR A 448 -12.26 -1.89 -23.53
N SER A 449 -11.24 -2.51 -24.12
CA SER A 449 -10.47 -1.93 -25.22
C SER A 449 -11.38 -1.52 -26.37
N ASP A 450 -12.25 -2.42 -26.81
CA ASP A 450 -13.12 -2.22 -27.97
C ASP A 450 -14.21 -1.17 -27.69
N ALA A 451 -14.80 -1.16 -26.49
CA ALA A 451 -15.92 -0.27 -26.16
C ALA A 451 -15.49 1.13 -25.67
N GLU A 452 -14.42 1.21 -24.87
CA GLU A 452 -14.05 2.44 -24.16
C GLU A 452 -12.78 3.08 -24.72
N LEU A 453 -11.92 2.33 -25.41
CA LEU A 453 -10.63 2.82 -25.95
C LEU A 453 -10.57 2.77 -27.48
N ASP A 454 -11.69 2.59 -28.17
CA ASP A 454 -11.75 2.54 -29.64
C ASP A 454 -10.81 1.47 -30.25
N GLY A 455 -10.60 0.37 -29.52
CA GLY A 455 -9.69 -0.72 -29.87
C GLY A 455 -8.22 -0.49 -29.50
N ALA A 456 -7.84 0.70 -29.03
CA ALA A 456 -6.45 1.06 -28.75
C ALA A 456 -5.82 0.33 -27.56
N GLY A 457 -6.60 -0.41 -26.77
CA GLY A 457 -6.09 -1.27 -25.70
C GLY A 457 -5.43 -2.56 -26.21
N PHE A 458 -5.56 -2.89 -27.48
CA PHE A 458 -4.91 -4.06 -28.09
C PHE A 458 -4.27 -3.69 -29.44
N VAL A 459 -2.94 -3.80 -29.52
CA VAL A 459 -2.18 -3.65 -30.77
C VAL A 459 -2.37 -4.89 -31.63
N ALA A 460 -2.89 -4.71 -32.84
CA ALA A 460 -3.11 -5.80 -33.76
C ALA A 460 -1.78 -6.42 -34.24
N TRP A 461 -1.74 -7.76 -34.27
CA TRP A 461 -0.59 -8.52 -34.74
C TRP A 461 -0.20 -8.10 -36.16
N THR A 462 0.97 -7.47 -36.27
CA THR A 462 1.51 -6.92 -37.52
C THR A 462 2.84 -7.59 -37.82
N LYS A 463 3.03 -8.02 -39.07
CA LYS A 463 4.27 -8.67 -39.50
C LYS A 463 5.42 -7.66 -39.55
N VAL A 464 6.56 -8.05 -39.00
CA VAL A 464 7.80 -7.27 -39.00
C VAL A 464 8.95 -8.19 -39.41
N ASP A 465 9.85 -7.66 -40.25
CA ASP A 465 11.08 -8.35 -40.61
C ASP A 465 12.05 -8.30 -39.43
N HIS A 466 12.57 -9.46 -39.01
CA HIS A 466 13.44 -9.58 -37.84
C HIS A 466 14.77 -10.25 -38.23
N PRO A 467 15.94 -9.70 -37.83
CA PRO A 467 17.25 -10.20 -38.27
C PRO A 467 17.52 -11.67 -37.91
N ASP A 468 17.02 -12.13 -36.75
CA ASP A 468 17.32 -13.48 -36.25
C ASP A 468 16.22 -14.51 -36.53
N PHE A 469 15.00 -14.07 -36.84
CA PHE A 469 13.81 -14.93 -36.96
C PHE A 469 13.13 -14.83 -38.33
N ASP A 470 13.73 -14.10 -39.26
CA ASP A 470 13.20 -13.71 -40.57
C ASP A 470 11.90 -12.87 -40.47
N GLU A 471 10.77 -13.48 -40.12
CA GLU A 471 9.46 -12.82 -39.99
C GLU A 471 8.85 -13.11 -38.61
N VAL A 472 8.55 -12.06 -37.86
CA VAL A 472 7.80 -12.12 -36.59
C VAL A 472 6.49 -11.34 -36.71
N GLU A 473 5.56 -11.56 -35.78
CA GLU A 473 4.37 -10.72 -35.66
C GLU A 473 4.40 -9.99 -34.30
N VAL A 474 4.17 -8.68 -34.32
CA VAL A 474 4.20 -7.79 -33.15
C VAL A 474 2.79 -7.32 -32.83
N GLY A 475 2.39 -7.43 -31.56
CA GLY A 475 1.08 -7.03 -31.06
C GLY A 475 0.81 -7.52 -29.64
N GLY A 476 -0.38 -7.26 -29.12
CA GLY A 476 -0.74 -7.61 -27.74
C GLY A 476 -1.46 -6.48 -27.02
N TYR A 477 -1.67 -6.64 -25.71
CA TYR A 477 -2.25 -5.58 -24.90
C TYR A 477 -1.31 -4.38 -24.82
N ALA A 478 -1.88 -3.18 -25.00
CA ALA A 478 -1.14 -1.95 -24.82
C ALA A 478 -0.69 -1.79 -23.35
N PRO A 479 0.50 -1.25 -23.10
CA PRO A 479 0.95 -0.88 -21.75
C PRO A 479 -0.07 0.02 -21.05
N TYR A 480 -0.14 -0.08 -19.72
CA TYR A 480 -1.03 0.72 -18.87
C TYR A 480 -2.54 0.46 -18.99
N LEU A 481 -2.99 -0.45 -19.88
CA LEU A 481 -4.41 -0.78 -20.09
C LEU A 481 -5.17 -1.06 -18.78
N GLU A 482 -4.56 -1.82 -17.87
CA GLU A 482 -5.22 -2.26 -16.64
C GLU A 482 -5.27 -1.21 -15.53
N THR A 483 -4.40 -0.19 -15.59
CA THR A 483 -4.12 0.71 -14.46
C THR A 483 -4.43 2.17 -14.75
N THR A 484 -4.51 2.56 -16.02
CA THR A 484 -4.54 3.96 -16.43
C THR A 484 -5.77 4.27 -17.30
N PRO A 485 -6.87 4.76 -16.70
CA PRO A 485 -8.05 5.15 -17.46
C PRO A 485 -7.80 6.42 -18.28
N LYS A 486 -8.75 6.75 -19.17
CA LYS A 486 -8.79 8.06 -19.85
C LYS A 486 -8.79 9.21 -18.81
N ALA A 487 -8.17 10.32 -19.16
CA ALA A 487 -7.93 11.43 -18.25
C ALA A 487 -9.22 12.07 -17.69
N ASP A 488 -10.33 12.01 -18.44
CA ASP A 488 -11.65 12.45 -18.01
C ASP A 488 -12.22 11.65 -16.82
N LYS A 489 -11.63 10.48 -16.51
CA LYS A 489 -12.00 9.66 -15.35
C LYS A 489 -11.20 9.98 -14.09
N ILE A 490 -10.10 10.74 -14.18
CA ILE A 490 -9.21 11.01 -13.04
C ILE A 490 -10.02 11.65 -11.90
N GLU A 491 -10.48 12.89 -12.06
CA GLU A 491 -11.18 13.59 -10.98
C GLU A 491 -12.44 12.84 -10.47
N PRO A 492 -13.33 12.28 -11.31
CA PRO A 492 -14.49 11.51 -10.82
C PRO A 492 -14.12 10.29 -9.97
N LEU A 493 -13.07 9.55 -10.33
CA LEU A 493 -12.58 8.40 -9.57
C LEU A 493 -12.03 8.85 -8.21
N LEU A 494 -11.22 9.91 -8.21
CA LEU A 494 -10.59 10.44 -7.01
C LEU A 494 -11.61 11.06 -6.04
N ALA A 495 -12.49 11.91 -6.54
CA ALA A 495 -13.52 12.61 -5.76
C ALA A 495 -14.52 11.64 -5.10
N THR A 496 -14.80 10.52 -5.77
CA THR A 496 -15.66 9.46 -5.22
C THR A 496 -14.96 8.69 -4.11
N GLN A 497 -13.73 8.23 -4.35
CA GLN A 497 -13.09 7.20 -3.52
C GLN A 497 -12.28 7.78 -2.35
N LEU A 498 -11.45 8.80 -2.59
CA LEU A 498 -10.48 9.28 -1.59
C LEU A 498 -11.08 9.85 -0.28
N PRO A 499 -12.29 10.45 -0.26
CA PRO A 499 -12.88 10.88 1.00
C PRO A 499 -13.11 9.72 1.99
N TRP A 500 -13.11 8.46 1.53
CA TRP A 500 -13.10 7.29 2.41
C TRP A 500 -11.86 7.25 3.32
N LEU A 501 -10.68 7.59 2.80
CA LEU A 501 -9.45 7.59 3.59
C LEU A 501 -9.50 8.65 4.71
N LEU A 502 -10.15 9.77 4.47
CA LEU A 502 -10.42 10.78 5.50
C LEU A 502 -11.38 10.24 6.57
N GLN A 503 -12.40 9.47 6.20
CA GLN A 503 -13.29 8.82 7.18
C GLN A 503 -12.53 7.80 8.03
N LEU A 504 -11.73 6.95 7.39
CA LEU A 504 -10.93 5.91 8.05
C LEU A 504 -9.90 6.49 9.02
N SER A 505 -9.39 7.70 8.77
CA SER A 505 -8.46 8.38 9.69
C SER A 505 -9.04 8.67 11.08
N ASN A 506 -10.37 8.78 11.20
CA ASN A 506 -11.04 8.99 12.50
C ASN A 506 -11.11 7.72 13.36
N GLU A 507 -10.73 6.57 12.80
CA GLU A 507 -10.80 5.28 13.49
C GLU A 507 -9.52 5.00 14.30
N LEU A 508 -8.52 5.90 14.23
CA LEU A 508 -7.26 5.82 14.96
C LEU A 508 -7.48 5.61 16.47
N PRO A 509 -6.57 4.90 17.16
CA PRO A 509 -6.62 4.75 18.61
C PRO A 509 -6.59 6.12 19.32
N GLU A 510 -7.42 6.27 20.35
CA GLU A 510 -7.47 7.46 21.20
C GLU A 510 -7.48 7.03 22.67
N PHE A 511 -6.38 7.30 23.37
CA PHE A 511 -6.23 6.89 24.76
C PHE A 511 -6.82 7.92 25.71
N ALA A 512 -7.45 7.44 26.79
CA ALA A 512 -7.93 8.28 27.88
C ALA A 512 -7.89 7.53 29.21
N ILE A 513 -7.83 8.27 30.32
CA ILE A 513 -8.17 7.72 31.63
C ILE A 513 -9.68 7.89 31.80
N ALA A 514 -10.42 6.80 31.65
CA ALA A 514 -11.88 6.81 31.62
C ALA A 514 -12.51 6.86 33.02
N ASP A 515 -11.85 6.26 34.00
CA ASP A 515 -12.29 6.28 35.39
C ASP A 515 -11.11 6.09 36.35
N LYS A 516 -11.30 6.53 37.59
CA LYS A 516 -10.35 6.38 38.69
C LYS A 516 -11.07 6.06 39.99
N LYS A 517 -10.50 5.14 40.76
CA LYS A 517 -11.01 4.78 42.09
C LYS A 517 -9.89 4.72 43.11
N VAL A 518 -10.05 5.47 44.20
CA VAL A 518 -9.15 5.46 45.35
C VAL A 518 -9.88 4.83 46.52
N THR A 519 -9.32 3.78 47.10
CA THR A 519 -9.90 3.09 48.26
C THR A 519 -8.93 3.21 49.44
N ASP A 520 -9.36 3.83 50.55
CA ASP A 520 -8.60 3.88 51.81
C ASP A 520 -8.59 2.48 52.44
N MET A 521 -7.38 1.94 52.67
CA MET A 521 -7.17 0.62 53.29
C MET A 521 -6.73 0.73 54.76
N GLY A 522 -6.68 1.94 55.31
CA GLY A 522 -6.21 2.24 56.65
C GLY A 522 -4.69 2.41 56.73
N GLY A 523 -4.20 3.04 57.80
CA GLY A 523 -2.76 3.22 58.04
C GLY A 523 -2.03 4.11 57.03
N GLY A 524 -2.76 4.96 56.29
CA GLY A 524 -2.19 5.78 55.20
C GLY A 524 -1.94 4.99 53.91
N ILE A 525 -2.46 3.77 53.81
CA ILE A 525 -2.38 2.92 52.62
C ILE A 525 -3.65 3.09 51.80
N PHE A 526 -3.48 3.25 50.49
CA PHE A 526 -4.56 3.43 49.53
C PHE A 526 -4.39 2.45 48.37
N LYS A 527 -5.49 1.89 47.91
CA LYS A 527 -5.56 1.20 46.62
C LYS A 527 -5.99 2.21 45.56
N LEU A 528 -5.11 2.50 44.60
CA LEU A 528 -5.44 3.30 43.42
C LEU A 528 -5.76 2.36 42.27
N GLU A 529 -6.92 2.53 41.64
CA GLU A 529 -7.34 1.81 40.45
C GLU A 529 -7.59 2.82 39.34
N LEU A 530 -6.95 2.63 38.18
CA LEU A 530 -7.14 3.44 36.98
C LEU A 530 -7.68 2.59 35.84
N TYR A 531 -8.56 3.18 35.05
CA TYR A 531 -9.20 2.54 33.91
C TYR A 531 -8.76 3.27 32.64
N VAL A 532 -7.81 2.70 31.92
CA VAL A 532 -7.32 3.28 30.65
C VAL A 532 -8.17 2.73 29.51
N ALA A 533 -8.75 3.65 28.73
CA ALA A 533 -9.57 3.33 27.57
C ALA A 533 -8.81 3.60 26.27
N ASN A 534 -9.13 2.80 25.25
CA ASN A 534 -8.94 3.17 23.85
C ASN A 534 -10.33 3.46 23.27
N ASN A 535 -10.64 4.74 23.08
CA ASN A 535 -11.91 5.21 22.50
C ASN A 535 -11.93 5.13 20.96
N GLY A 536 -10.79 4.80 20.35
CA GLY A 536 -10.68 4.57 18.92
C GLY A 536 -11.29 3.25 18.48
N ALA A 537 -11.52 3.13 17.18
CA ALA A 537 -12.17 1.97 16.58
C ALA A 537 -11.17 0.94 16.00
N LEU A 538 -9.88 1.23 16.11
CA LEU A 538 -8.77 0.32 15.87
C LEU A 538 -8.06 -0.05 17.17
N PRO A 539 -7.54 -1.28 17.30
CA PRO A 539 -6.76 -1.68 18.47
C PRO A 539 -5.37 -1.03 18.46
N SER A 540 -4.74 -0.92 19.62
CA SER A 540 -3.36 -0.44 19.74
C SER A 540 -2.54 -1.20 20.80
N PRO A 541 -1.37 -1.76 20.42
CA PRO A 541 -0.99 -2.06 19.03
C PRO A 541 -1.93 -3.10 18.38
N ILE A 542 -1.94 -3.19 17.05
CA ILE A 542 -2.57 -4.33 16.36
C ILE A 542 -1.85 -5.65 16.70
N SER A 543 -2.43 -6.79 16.37
CA SER A 543 -1.90 -8.11 16.74
C SER A 543 -0.52 -8.38 16.14
N MET A 544 -0.29 -7.89 14.92
CA MET A 544 1.04 -7.94 14.30
C MET A 544 2.04 -7.05 15.03
N GLY A 545 1.59 -5.90 15.52
CA GLY A 545 2.39 -5.02 16.37
C GLY A 545 2.77 -5.64 17.72
N GLN A 546 1.85 -6.38 18.34
CA GLN A 546 2.17 -7.19 19.52
C GLN A 546 3.24 -8.25 19.21
N ARG A 547 3.26 -8.79 17.99
CA ARG A 547 4.19 -9.86 17.58
C ARG A 547 5.61 -9.34 17.41
N ASN A 548 5.75 -8.19 16.76
CA ASN A 548 7.05 -7.61 16.42
C ASN A 548 7.54 -6.59 17.47
N GLY A 549 6.72 -6.25 18.46
CA GLY A 549 7.05 -5.28 19.50
C GLY A 549 7.02 -3.83 19.02
N GLN A 550 6.24 -3.53 17.98
CA GLN A 550 6.03 -2.20 17.41
C GLN A 550 4.53 -1.85 17.35
N PRO A 551 4.16 -0.56 17.29
CA PRO A 551 5.01 0.60 17.58
C PRO A 551 5.46 0.64 19.05
N ALA A 552 6.22 1.67 19.42
CA ALA A 552 6.66 1.89 20.80
C ALA A 552 5.47 1.83 21.78
N PRO A 553 5.63 1.18 22.95
CA PRO A 553 4.52 0.96 23.87
C PRO A 553 4.02 2.26 24.49
N VAL A 554 2.70 2.37 24.65
CA VAL A 554 2.06 3.39 25.49
C VAL A 554 2.37 3.10 26.96
N ILE A 555 2.81 4.10 27.70
CA ILE A 555 3.24 3.97 29.10
C ILE A 555 2.30 4.74 30.02
N LEU A 556 1.74 4.05 31.01
CA LEU A 556 1.02 4.66 32.12
C LEU A 556 2.02 5.02 33.23
N THR A 557 2.12 6.31 33.56
CA THR A 557 3.01 6.85 34.57
C THR A 557 2.24 7.35 35.80
N LEU A 558 2.86 7.20 36.97
CA LEU A 558 2.40 7.82 38.21
C LEU A 558 3.53 8.63 38.81
N ASP A 559 3.26 9.88 39.17
CA ASP A 559 4.19 10.79 39.82
C ASP A 559 3.54 11.52 41.00
N GLY A 560 4.30 11.78 42.06
CA GLY A 560 3.82 12.41 43.29
C GLY A 560 4.51 11.90 44.56
N ASP A 561 4.24 12.56 45.69
CA ASP A 561 4.81 12.22 47.00
C ASP A 561 4.15 10.97 47.61
N MET A 562 4.57 9.80 47.17
CA MET A 562 4.03 8.51 47.60
C MET A 562 5.12 7.43 47.73
N GLU A 563 4.90 6.48 48.64
CA GLU A 563 5.66 5.25 48.75
C GLU A 563 4.89 4.13 48.03
N LEU A 564 5.49 3.52 47.01
CA LEU A 564 4.86 2.43 46.26
C LEU A 564 5.03 1.11 47.01
N LEU A 565 3.93 0.46 47.38
CA LEU A 565 3.93 -0.84 48.05
C LEU A 565 3.74 -2.00 47.05
N GLU A 566 2.91 -1.80 46.02
CA GLU A 566 2.67 -2.76 44.94
C GLU A 566 2.40 -2.03 43.61
N GLY A 567 2.92 -2.57 42.51
CA GLY A 567 2.81 -2.03 41.15
C GLY A 567 4.11 -1.40 40.65
N LYS A 568 4.05 -0.59 39.57
CA LYS A 568 5.20 0.14 39.01
C LYS A 568 4.81 1.59 38.69
N LEU A 569 5.74 2.52 38.91
CA LEU A 569 5.56 3.94 38.54
C LEU A 569 5.43 4.14 37.03
N ARG A 570 6.06 3.27 36.24
CA ARG A 570 5.93 3.24 34.77
C ARG A 570 5.47 1.85 34.37
N THR A 571 4.28 1.77 33.80
CA THR A 571 3.63 0.50 33.45
C THR A 571 3.27 0.52 31.96
N PRO A 572 3.79 -0.40 31.14
CA PRO A 572 3.32 -0.56 29.77
C PRO A 572 1.83 -0.89 29.78
N VAL A 573 1.05 -0.12 29.03
CA VAL A 573 -0.39 -0.37 28.88
C VAL A 573 -0.62 -1.71 28.15
N GLY A 574 0.28 -2.05 27.21
CA GLY A 574 0.11 -3.21 26.35
C GLY A 574 -1.11 -3.06 25.44
N ALA A 575 -1.59 -4.17 24.87
CA ALA A 575 -2.72 -4.13 23.95
C ALA A 575 -4.03 -3.71 24.65
N ILE A 576 -4.73 -2.76 24.02
CA ILE A 576 -6.13 -2.45 24.29
C ILE A 576 -6.87 -2.49 22.95
N GLY A 577 -7.91 -3.32 22.88
CA GLY A 577 -8.75 -3.43 21.69
C GLY A 577 -9.52 -2.14 21.38
N ALA A 578 -10.15 -2.11 20.21
CA ALA A 578 -11.03 -1.01 19.81
C ALA A 578 -12.19 -0.84 20.81
N ASN A 579 -12.46 0.39 21.27
CA ASN A 579 -13.50 0.71 22.24
C ASN A 579 -13.43 -0.13 23.54
N GLN A 580 -12.23 -0.50 23.97
CA GLN A 580 -12.03 -1.30 25.19
C GLN A 580 -11.38 -0.50 26.31
N VAL A 581 -11.53 -1.00 27.53
CA VAL A 581 -10.98 -0.42 28.76
C VAL A 581 -10.20 -1.47 29.51
N LYS A 582 -9.00 -1.11 29.98
CA LYS A 582 -8.14 -1.97 30.78
C LYS A 582 -7.86 -1.34 32.13
N LYS A 583 -7.98 -2.17 33.18
CA LYS A 583 -7.80 -1.75 34.57
C LYS A 583 -6.35 -1.96 35.02
N TYR A 584 -5.83 -0.98 35.74
CA TYR A 584 -4.55 -1.02 36.44
C TYR A 584 -4.78 -0.72 37.91
N ALA A 585 -3.97 -1.32 38.78
CA ALA A 585 -4.09 -1.14 40.22
C ALA A 585 -2.72 -1.04 40.88
N TRP A 586 -2.64 -0.17 41.88
CA TRP A 586 -1.47 0.02 42.73
C TRP A 586 -1.89 0.03 44.19
N LEU A 587 -0.97 -0.42 45.04
CA LEU A 587 -1.04 -0.19 46.47
C LEU A 587 0.03 0.84 46.80
N LEU A 588 -0.38 1.97 47.36
CA LEU A 588 0.50 3.08 47.68
C LEU A 588 0.26 3.56 49.09
N LYS A 589 1.30 4.11 49.71
CA LYS A 589 1.24 4.76 51.01
C LYS A 589 1.54 6.23 50.83
N ALA A 590 0.61 7.08 51.25
CA ALA A 590 0.68 8.52 51.06
C ALA A 590 -0.02 9.24 52.20
N SER A 591 0.32 10.51 52.40
CA SER A 591 -0.41 11.36 53.35
C SER A 591 -1.82 11.66 52.82
N LYS A 592 -2.79 11.88 53.71
CA LYS A 592 -4.11 12.38 53.29
C LYS A 592 -3.96 13.75 52.60
N ASN A 593 -4.73 13.97 51.54
CA ASN A 593 -4.67 15.12 50.63
C ASN A 593 -3.45 15.20 49.70
N THR A 594 -2.70 14.11 49.52
CA THR A 594 -1.63 14.05 48.50
C THR A 594 -2.25 14.10 47.09
N SER A 595 -1.66 14.87 46.18
CA SER A 595 -2.00 14.85 44.75
C SER A 595 -1.01 13.96 44.00
N ILE A 596 -1.53 12.99 43.25
CA ILE A 596 -0.76 12.13 42.35
C ILE A 596 -1.15 12.50 40.92
N THR A 597 -0.15 12.64 40.06
CA THR A 597 -0.32 12.81 38.63
C THR A 597 -0.28 11.44 37.96
N ALA A 598 -1.33 11.09 37.22
CA ALA A 598 -1.31 9.96 36.30
C ALA A 598 -1.11 10.48 34.88
N GLY A 599 -0.15 9.90 34.16
CA GLY A 599 0.16 10.23 32.77
C GLY A 599 -0.04 9.02 31.85
N ILE A 600 -0.58 9.23 30.66
CA ILE A 600 -0.43 8.29 29.54
C ILE A 600 0.58 8.95 28.61
N GLU A 601 1.78 8.40 28.54
CA GLU A 601 2.89 8.88 27.71
C GLU A 601 3.03 8.00 26.47
N SER A 602 3.19 8.60 25.30
CA SER A 602 3.38 7.87 24.04
C SER A 602 4.28 8.60 23.06
N ALA A 603 5.11 7.86 22.32
CA ALA A 603 5.78 8.39 21.13
C ALA A 603 4.83 8.51 19.92
N VAL A 604 3.62 7.94 20.03
CA VAL A 604 2.66 7.77 18.93
C VAL A 604 1.40 8.61 19.09
N PHE A 605 0.89 8.69 20.32
CA PHE A 605 -0.41 9.27 20.61
C PHE A 605 -0.26 10.48 21.51
N THR A 606 -1.29 11.31 21.56
CA THR A 606 -1.30 12.46 22.44
C THR A 606 -1.27 12.07 23.90
N ASP A 607 -0.38 12.72 24.64
CA ASP A 607 -0.23 12.50 26.07
C ASP A 607 -1.50 12.92 26.83
N VAL A 608 -1.87 12.11 27.82
CA VAL A 608 -3.01 12.38 28.70
C VAL A 608 -2.50 12.57 30.12
N VAL A 609 -2.92 13.63 30.80
CA VAL A 609 -2.52 13.90 32.18
C VAL A 609 -3.75 14.09 33.05
N GLU A 610 -3.80 13.39 34.18
CA GLU A 610 -4.87 13.50 35.16
C GLU A 610 -4.34 13.66 36.58
N GLN A 611 -4.91 14.61 37.32
CA GLN A 611 -4.62 14.80 38.74
C GLN A 611 -5.59 13.99 39.61
N ILE A 612 -5.03 13.29 40.60
CA ILE A 612 -5.76 12.36 41.48
C ILE A 612 -5.48 12.76 42.92
N LYS A 613 -6.53 13.09 43.68
CA LYS A 613 -6.42 13.37 45.11
C LYS A 613 -6.54 12.09 45.92
N ILE A 614 -5.60 11.86 46.82
CA ILE A 614 -5.59 10.72 47.74
C ILE A 614 -6.13 11.14 49.10
N GLY A 615 -7.10 10.37 49.62
CA GLY A 615 -7.67 10.59 50.96
C GLY A 615 -8.59 11.80 51.09
N GLY A 616 -9.23 12.21 49.98
CA GLY A 616 -10.24 13.27 49.92
C GLY A 616 -11.66 12.77 49.74
#